data_AF-A0A2N9MVI2-F1
#
_entry.id   AF-A0A2N9MVI2-F1
#
_cell.length_a   1.000
_cell.length_b   1.000
_cell.length_c   1.000
_cell.angle_alpha   90.00
_cell.angle_beta   90.00
_cell.angle_gamma   90.00
#
_symmetry.space_group_name_H-M   'P 1'
#
loop_
_entity.id
_entity.type
_entity.pdbx_description
1 polymer ?
#
loop_
_entity_poly.entity_id
_entity_poly.type
_entity_poly.pdbx_seq_one_letter_code
_entity_poly.pdbx_strand_id
1 'polypeptide(L)'
;MATLVNEPLRLVAEFDHKPALEAYAQSLGVSPEDAAALFIRHPLGLMVDTDPFVRSPLGVQDRGIKFYCQIKQGMELAVLEATDIVAQTRQAIETRKATGVPISGIIDFQCILRTLQLREKNRCEQYGAIFDDIPTAGFSIYGEAYLGHINQTSTILVFR
;
A
#
# COMPACT_ATOMS: atom_id res chain seq x y z
N MET A 1 -11.53 -1.82 -15.00
CA MET A 1 -12.21 -3.00 -14.41
C MET A 1 -11.41 -4.28 -14.62
N ALA A 2 -11.28 -5.15 -13.61
CA ALA A 2 -10.62 -6.45 -13.73
C ALA A 2 -11.50 -7.44 -14.50
N THR A 3 -11.20 -7.68 -15.77
CA THR A 3 -12.09 -8.40 -16.70
C THR A 3 -11.80 -9.90 -16.79
N LEU A 4 -10.53 -10.29 -16.58
CA LEU A 4 -10.11 -11.69 -16.51
C LEU A 4 -9.14 -11.88 -15.35
N VAL A 5 -9.50 -12.73 -14.39
CA VAL A 5 -8.75 -12.92 -13.14
C VAL A 5 -8.64 -14.39 -12.77
N ASN A 6 -7.43 -14.83 -12.42
CA ASN A 6 -7.18 -16.09 -11.72
C ASN A 6 -7.04 -15.79 -10.22
N GLU A 7 -8.16 -15.84 -9.50
CA GLU A 7 -8.23 -15.45 -8.08
C GLU A 7 -7.34 -16.31 -7.16
N PRO A 8 -7.27 -17.67 -7.31
CA PRO A 8 -6.38 -18.50 -6.50
C PRO A 8 -4.90 -18.12 -6.65
N LEU A 9 -4.47 -17.72 -7.85
CA LEU A 9 -3.10 -17.29 -8.11
C LEU A 9 -2.87 -15.79 -7.86
N ARG A 10 -3.93 -15.04 -7.49
CA ARG A 10 -3.93 -13.57 -7.35
C ARG A 10 -3.38 -12.88 -8.59
N LEU A 11 -3.73 -13.41 -9.76
CA LEU A 11 -3.25 -12.93 -11.06
C LEU A 11 -4.39 -12.29 -11.82
N VAL A 12 -4.27 -11.01 -12.12
CA VAL A 12 -5.15 -10.34 -13.08
C VAL A 12 -4.50 -10.45 -14.45
N ALA A 13 -5.16 -11.16 -15.36
CA ALA A 13 -4.71 -11.29 -16.74
C ALA A 13 -5.15 -10.09 -17.58
N GLU A 14 -6.35 -9.55 -17.32
CA GLU A 14 -6.89 -8.42 -18.08
C GLU A 14 -7.54 -7.33 -17.22
N PHE A 15 -7.26 -6.08 -17.60
CA PHE A 15 -8.03 -4.91 -17.22
C PHE A 15 -8.70 -4.34 -18.47
N ASP A 16 -10.02 -4.10 -18.40
CA ASP A 16 -10.79 -3.49 -19.48
C ASP A 16 -10.57 -4.16 -20.85
N HIS A 17 -10.59 -5.50 -20.86
CA HIS A 17 -10.38 -6.36 -22.04
C HIS A 17 -9.03 -6.16 -22.73
N LYS A 18 -8.04 -5.66 -22.00
CA LYS A 18 -6.65 -5.54 -22.43
C LYS A 18 -5.76 -6.30 -21.46
N PRO A 19 -4.62 -6.84 -21.93
CA PRO A 19 -3.58 -7.36 -21.06
C PRO A 19 -3.27 -6.41 -19.90
N ALA A 20 -3.22 -6.95 -18.68
CA ALA A 20 -3.25 -6.14 -17.47
C ALA A 20 -2.06 -5.18 -17.35
N LEU A 21 -0.86 -5.61 -17.77
CA LEU A 21 0.34 -4.76 -17.76
C LEU A 21 0.18 -3.55 -18.68
N GLU A 22 -0.35 -3.75 -19.87
CA GLU A 22 -0.54 -2.73 -20.90
C GLU A 22 -1.63 -1.74 -20.50
N ALA A 23 -2.74 -2.22 -19.95
CA ALA A 23 -3.80 -1.35 -19.44
C ALA A 23 -3.28 -0.45 -18.31
N TYR A 24 -2.50 -1.02 -17.40
CA TYR A 24 -1.87 -0.28 -16.31
C TYR A 24 -0.83 0.72 -16.83
N ALA A 25 0.07 0.31 -17.72
CA ALA A 25 1.06 1.19 -18.35
C ALA A 25 0.39 2.36 -19.09
N GLN A 26 -0.66 2.08 -19.86
CA GLN A 26 -1.47 3.08 -20.54
C GLN A 26 -2.08 4.09 -19.56
N SER A 27 -2.59 3.63 -18.41
CA SER A 27 -3.19 4.52 -17.41
C SER A 27 -2.18 5.49 -16.77
N LEU A 28 -0.88 5.13 -16.79
CA LEU A 28 0.22 5.95 -16.30
C LEU A 28 0.93 6.74 -17.40
N GLY A 29 0.60 6.51 -18.67
CA GLY A 29 1.28 7.12 -19.81
C GLY A 29 2.73 6.65 -19.99
N VAL A 30 3.06 5.43 -19.57
CA VAL A 30 4.40 4.84 -19.66
C VAL A 30 4.43 3.59 -20.55
N SER A 31 5.63 3.08 -20.82
CA SER A 31 5.82 1.81 -21.51
C SER A 31 5.49 0.61 -20.59
N PRO A 32 5.01 -0.54 -21.11
CA PRO A 32 4.85 -1.76 -20.32
C PRO A 32 6.12 -2.23 -19.61
N GLU A 33 7.29 -1.94 -20.20
CA GLU A 33 8.60 -2.29 -19.67
C GLU A 33 8.95 -1.49 -18.40
N ASP A 34 8.53 -0.22 -18.34
CA ASP A 34 8.78 0.65 -17.19
C ASP A 34 7.71 0.52 -16.09
N ALA A 35 6.53 0.01 -16.45
CA ALA A 35 5.36 0.01 -15.58
C ALA A 35 5.57 -0.73 -14.25
N ALA A 36 6.28 -1.86 -14.26
CA ALA A 36 6.51 -2.66 -13.06
C ALA A 36 7.32 -1.92 -11.98
N ALA A 37 8.25 -1.04 -12.38
CA ALA A 37 9.03 -0.22 -11.46
C ALA A 37 8.16 0.79 -10.70
N LEU A 38 6.98 1.12 -11.23
CA LEU A 38 6.07 2.11 -10.66
C LEU A 38 5.07 1.52 -9.67
N PHE A 39 4.99 0.19 -9.51
CA PHE A 39 3.98 -0.47 -8.67
C PHE A 39 3.94 0.02 -7.21
N ILE A 40 5.10 0.32 -6.61
CA ILE A 40 5.16 0.83 -5.24
C ILE A 40 4.61 2.27 -5.17
N ARG A 41 4.93 3.10 -6.17
CA ARG A 41 4.52 4.50 -6.21
C ARG A 41 3.07 4.67 -6.68
N HIS A 42 2.60 3.78 -7.54
CA HIS A 42 1.29 3.85 -8.18
C HIS A 42 0.52 2.53 -8.04
N PRO A 43 0.13 2.13 -6.81
CA PRO A 43 -0.64 0.91 -6.62
C PRO A 43 -2.05 1.07 -7.19
N LEU A 44 -2.80 -0.03 -7.27
CA LEU A 44 -4.23 0.04 -7.55
C LEU A 44 -5.03 0.21 -6.26
N GLY A 45 -6.26 0.71 -6.37
CA GLY A 45 -7.17 0.92 -5.26
C GLY A 45 -8.60 0.57 -5.63
N LEU A 46 -9.28 -0.18 -4.76
CA LEU A 46 -10.74 -0.25 -4.77
C LEU A 46 -11.27 0.98 -4.05
N MET A 47 -12.04 1.82 -4.74
CA MET A 47 -12.64 3.00 -4.12
C MET A 47 -13.96 2.61 -3.45
N VAL A 48 -14.08 2.89 -2.16
CA VAL A 48 -15.33 2.82 -1.41
C VAL A 48 -15.62 4.21 -0.90
N ASP A 49 -16.66 4.85 -1.43
CA ASP A 49 -16.92 6.27 -1.27
C ASP A 49 -15.68 7.12 -1.67
N THR A 50 -15.06 7.80 -0.70
CA THR A 50 -13.84 8.59 -0.90
C THR A 50 -12.56 7.86 -0.49
N ASP A 51 -12.69 6.69 0.13
CA ASP A 51 -11.56 6.01 0.77
C ASP A 51 -10.94 4.94 -0.16
N PRO A 52 -9.62 4.99 -0.39
CA PRO A 52 -8.93 4.01 -1.21
C PRO A 52 -8.55 2.76 -0.41
N PHE A 53 -9.02 1.59 -0.86
CA PHE A 53 -8.58 0.29 -0.36
C PHE A 53 -7.48 -0.25 -1.28
N VAL A 54 -6.23 0.01 -0.89
CA VAL A 54 -5.04 -0.29 -1.71
C VAL A 54 -4.91 -1.78 -2.02
N ARG A 55 -4.53 -2.06 -3.26
CA ARG A 55 -4.25 -3.37 -3.85
C ARG A 55 -2.89 -3.30 -4.53
N SER A 56 -1.86 -3.81 -3.86
CA SER A 56 -0.50 -3.64 -4.35
C SER A 56 -0.12 -4.75 -5.33
N PRO A 57 0.35 -4.41 -6.54
CA PRO A 57 1.01 -5.36 -7.43
C PRO A 57 2.25 -5.97 -6.76
N LEU A 58 2.44 -7.26 -6.94
CA LEU A 58 3.61 -8.04 -6.55
C LEU A 58 4.64 -8.10 -7.68
N GLY A 59 4.18 -8.22 -8.93
CA GLY A 59 5.05 -8.39 -10.09
C GLY A 59 4.26 -8.72 -11.35
N VAL A 60 4.99 -8.84 -12.45
CA VAL A 60 4.44 -9.21 -13.76
C VAL A 60 4.60 -10.72 -13.96
N GLN A 61 3.57 -11.36 -14.51
CA GLN A 61 3.63 -12.73 -14.99
C GLN A 61 3.07 -12.76 -16.42
N ASP A 62 3.94 -13.05 -17.39
CA ASP A 62 3.68 -12.86 -18.82
C ASP A 62 3.27 -11.41 -19.12
N ARG A 63 1.98 -11.17 -19.39
CA ARG A 63 1.38 -9.83 -19.58
C ARG A 63 0.33 -9.50 -18.52
N GLY A 64 0.20 -10.37 -17.51
CA GLY A 64 -0.67 -10.21 -16.36
C GLY A 64 0.07 -9.55 -15.18
N ILE A 65 -0.70 -9.06 -14.21
CA ILE A 65 -0.18 -8.49 -12.97
C ILE A 65 -0.60 -9.39 -11.79
N LYS A 66 0.39 -9.85 -11.02
CA LYS A 66 0.18 -10.61 -9.78
C LYS A 66 0.06 -9.64 -8.61
N PHE A 67 -0.78 -9.94 -7.63
CA PHE A 67 -1.07 -9.05 -6.50
C PHE A 67 -0.75 -9.70 -5.15
N TYR A 68 -0.42 -8.87 -4.16
CA TYR A 68 -0.27 -9.31 -2.76
C TYR A 68 -1.61 -9.73 -2.14
N CYS A 69 -2.69 -9.07 -2.54
CA CYS A 69 -4.06 -9.31 -2.10
C CYS A 69 -4.89 -9.99 -3.20
N GLN A 70 -6.05 -10.53 -2.85
CA GLN A 70 -6.98 -11.05 -3.85
C GLN A 70 -7.61 -9.92 -4.66
N ILE A 71 -7.64 -10.10 -5.98
CA ILE A 71 -8.50 -9.36 -6.90
C ILE A 71 -9.61 -10.32 -7.35
N LYS A 72 -10.87 -9.90 -7.28
CA LYS A 72 -12.01 -10.59 -7.87
C LYS A 72 -12.31 -10.07 -9.27
N GLN A 73 -12.81 -10.95 -10.12
CA GLN A 73 -13.29 -10.54 -11.44
C GLN A 73 -14.48 -9.56 -11.28
N GLY A 74 -14.52 -8.55 -12.14
CA GLY A 74 -15.51 -7.48 -12.12
C GLY A 74 -15.19 -6.32 -11.17
N MET A 75 -14.10 -6.38 -10.40
CA MET A 75 -13.74 -5.24 -9.54
C MET A 75 -13.25 -4.04 -10.35
N GLU A 76 -13.79 -2.87 -10.03
CA GLU A 76 -13.29 -1.59 -10.51
C GLU A 76 -12.14 -1.13 -9.62
N LEU A 77 -11.02 -0.81 -10.26
CA LEU A 77 -9.82 -0.35 -9.58
C LEU A 77 -9.36 0.94 -10.21
N ALA A 78 -8.98 1.90 -9.38
CA ALA A 78 -8.32 3.13 -9.80
C ALA A 78 -6.81 3.00 -9.58
N VAL A 79 -6.01 3.66 -10.41
CA VAL A 79 -4.59 3.87 -10.12
C VAL A 79 -4.48 4.96 -9.07
N LEU A 80 -3.75 4.67 -8.00
CA LEU A 80 -3.52 5.60 -6.90
C LEU A 80 -2.12 6.21 -7.00
N GLU A 81 -1.84 7.20 -6.16
CA GLU A 81 -0.49 7.71 -5.94
C GLU A 81 -0.12 7.56 -4.47
N ALA A 82 1.06 7.01 -4.21
CA ALA A 82 1.57 6.82 -2.87
C ALA A 82 1.92 8.16 -2.23
N THR A 83 1.37 8.38 -1.04
CA THR A 83 1.51 9.62 -0.26
C THR A 83 2.81 9.65 0.57
N ASP A 84 3.04 10.77 1.26
CA ASP A 84 4.18 10.91 2.16
C ASP A 84 3.95 10.15 3.48
N ILE A 85 4.53 8.94 3.55
CA ILE A 85 4.53 8.05 4.73
C ILE A 85 4.95 8.79 6.01
N VAL A 86 6.03 9.56 5.98
CA VAL A 86 6.59 10.21 7.17
C VAL A 86 5.67 11.32 7.64
N ALA A 87 5.17 12.15 6.73
CA ALA A 87 4.27 13.25 7.07
C ALA A 87 2.95 12.72 7.65
N GLN A 88 2.34 11.71 7.01
CA GLN A 88 1.09 11.11 7.47
C GLN A 88 1.24 10.43 8.84
N THR A 89 2.31 9.64 9.04
CA THR A 89 2.53 8.99 10.33
C THR A 89 2.81 10.00 11.43
N ARG A 90 3.61 11.04 11.14
CA ARG A 90 3.84 12.13 12.10
C ARG A 90 2.53 12.81 12.50
N GLN A 91 1.70 13.15 11.52
CA GLN A 91 0.39 13.75 11.78
C GLN A 91 -0.48 12.85 12.66
N ALA A 92 -0.54 11.55 12.38
CA ALA A 92 -1.33 10.61 13.18
C ALA A 92 -0.87 10.54 14.64
N ILE A 93 0.44 10.49 14.89
CA ILE A 93 1.01 10.49 16.24
C ILE A 93 0.75 11.82 16.95
N GLU A 94 0.94 12.95 16.28
CA GLU A 94 0.68 14.28 16.87
C GLU A 94 -0.81 14.47 17.18
N THR A 95 -1.72 14.03 16.31
CA THR A 95 -3.16 14.02 16.60
C THR A 95 -3.47 13.17 17.84
N ARG A 96 -2.82 12.02 18.00
CA ARG A 96 -2.97 11.19 19.21
C ARG A 96 -2.41 11.88 20.46
N LYS A 97 -1.26 12.54 20.38
CA LYS A 97 -0.68 13.33 21.50
C LYS A 97 -1.60 14.49 21.90
N ALA A 98 -2.22 15.16 20.93
CA ALA A 98 -3.14 16.28 21.14
C ALA A 98 -4.42 15.91 21.92
N THR A 99 -4.76 14.62 22.05
CA THR A 99 -5.88 14.20 22.91
C THR A 99 -5.59 14.34 24.41
N GLY A 100 -4.36 14.69 24.80
CA GLY A 100 -3.95 14.89 26.19
C GLY A 100 -3.78 13.62 27.01
N VAL A 101 -4.00 12.45 26.41
CA VAL A 101 -3.80 11.14 27.07
C VAL A 101 -2.36 10.70 26.81
N PRO A 102 -1.52 10.47 27.83
CA PRO A 102 -0.15 10.01 27.64
C PRO A 102 -0.06 8.74 26.81
N ILE A 103 1.08 8.55 26.15
CA ILE A 103 1.43 7.35 25.41
C ILE A 103 2.54 6.66 26.20
N SER A 104 2.26 5.49 26.77
CA SER A 104 3.25 4.71 27.54
C SER A 104 4.11 3.81 26.66
N GLY A 105 3.64 3.52 25.43
CA GLY A 105 4.41 2.80 24.42
C GLY A 105 3.62 2.56 23.14
N ILE A 106 4.32 2.08 22.11
CA ILE A 106 3.78 1.80 20.78
C ILE A 106 4.24 0.42 20.28
N ILE A 107 3.33 -0.29 19.60
CA ILE A 107 3.68 -1.39 18.69
C ILE A 107 3.22 -1.02 17.27
N ASP A 108 4.18 -0.87 16.35
CA ASP A 108 3.93 -0.57 14.93
C ASP A 108 4.03 -1.83 14.05
N PHE A 109 2.90 -2.21 13.44
CA PHE A 109 2.85 -3.22 12.40
C PHE A 109 2.79 -2.53 11.05
N GLN A 110 3.92 -2.51 10.34
CA GLN A 110 4.06 -1.71 9.12
C GLN A 110 4.17 -2.56 7.87
N CYS A 111 3.42 -2.23 6.82
CA CYS A 111 3.48 -2.97 5.57
C CYS A 111 4.91 -2.94 5.01
N ILE A 112 5.42 -4.09 4.56
CA ILE A 112 6.75 -4.19 3.94
C ILE A 112 6.89 -3.23 2.75
N LEU A 113 5.82 -2.98 2.00
CA LEU A 113 5.84 -2.04 0.87
C LEU A 113 6.08 -0.59 1.31
N ARG A 114 5.61 -0.18 2.51
CA ARG A 114 5.96 1.11 3.10
C ARG A 114 7.43 1.15 3.50
N THR A 115 7.95 0.07 4.10
CA THR A 115 9.36 -0.05 4.43
C THR A 115 10.25 0.03 3.19
N LEU A 116 9.88 -0.65 2.11
CA LEU A 116 10.60 -0.58 0.83
C LEU A 116 10.56 0.82 0.24
N GLN A 117 9.40 1.49 0.25
CA GLN A 117 9.28 2.88 -0.20
C GLN A 117 10.13 3.85 0.63
N LEU A 118 10.18 3.67 1.95
CA LEU A 118 11.03 4.47 2.84
C LEU A 118 12.52 4.27 2.54
N ARG A 119 12.93 3.02 2.25
CA ARG A 119 14.32 2.70 1.89
C ARG A 119 14.70 3.30 0.54
N GLU A 120 13.85 3.15 -0.47
CA GLU A 120 14.04 3.73 -1.81
C GLU A 120 14.23 5.26 -1.72
N LYS A 121 13.46 5.91 -0.86
CA LYS A 121 13.54 7.37 -0.64
C LYS A 121 14.62 7.80 0.36
N ASN A 122 15.37 6.88 0.98
CA ASN A 122 16.31 7.14 2.07
C ASN A 122 15.69 7.90 3.27
N ARG A 123 14.48 7.51 3.69
CA ARG A 123 13.71 8.19 4.75
C ARG A 123 13.47 7.33 6.00
N CYS A 124 14.16 6.19 6.14
CA CYS A 124 13.99 5.33 7.32
C CYS A 124 14.31 6.05 8.64
N GLU A 125 15.37 6.85 8.68
CA GLU A 125 15.73 7.63 9.88
C GLU A 125 14.65 8.67 10.22
N GLN A 126 14.13 9.38 9.21
CA GLN A 126 13.06 10.36 9.39
C GLN A 126 11.77 9.72 9.92
N TYR A 127 11.49 8.48 9.51
CA TYR A 127 10.37 7.70 10.02
C TYR A 127 10.59 7.29 11.48
N GLY A 128 11.77 6.75 11.80
CA GLY A 128 12.14 6.36 13.17
C GLY A 128 12.05 7.54 14.15
N ALA A 129 12.52 8.72 13.73
CA ALA A 129 12.51 9.95 14.53
C ALA A 129 11.11 10.47 14.90
N ILE A 130 10.03 9.90 14.33
CA ILE A 130 8.65 10.21 14.76
C ILE A 130 8.40 9.67 16.19
N PHE A 131 9.14 8.64 16.59
CA PHE A 131 8.89 7.88 17.80
C PHE A 131 9.97 8.03 18.87
N ASP A 132 10.96 8.91 18.69
CA ASP A 132 12.13 9.03 19.58
C ASP A 132 11.77 9.31 21.05
N ASP A 133 10.64 9.96 21.30
CA ASP A 133 10.14 10.28 22.64
C ASP A 133 9.18 9.23 23.23
N ILE A 134 8.97 8.10 22.53
CA ILE A 134 8.01 7.06 22.91
C ILE A 134 8.69 5.67 22.85
N PRO A 135 8.63 4.87 23.93
CA PRO A 135 9.05 3.47 23.86
C PRO A 135 8.31 2.73 22.75
N THR A 136 9.03 2.35 21.70
CA THR A 136 8.43 1.84 20.46
C THR A 136 9.11 0.55 20.02
N ALA A 137 8.29 -0.44 19.66
CA ALA A 137 8.72 -1.67 19.01
C ALA A 137 7.85 -1.90 17.76
N GLY A 138 8.32 -2.74 16.84
CA GLY A 138 7.57 -3.02 15.62
C GLY A 138 8.33 -3.89 14.63
N PHE A 139 7.64 -4.30 13.58
CA PHE A 139 8.22 -5.08 12.48
C PHE A 139 7.41 -4.93 11.19
N SER A 140 8.05 -5.26 10.06
CA SER A 140 7.38 -5.25 8.77
C SER A 140 6.50 -6.48 8.56
N ILE A 141 5.31 -6.30 7.99
CA ILE A 141 4.33 -7.36 7.69
C ILE A 141 3.91 -7.37 6.22
N TYR A 142 3.42 -8.52 5.73
CA TYR A 142 2.90 -8.67 4.37
C TYR A 142 1.43 -8.24 4.28
N GLY A 143 1.21 -6.94 4.44
CA GLY A 143 -0.12 -6.33 4.48
C GLY A 143 -0.82 -6.49 5.82
N GLU A 144 -1.84 -5.66 6.01
CA GLU A 144 -2.61 -5.51 7.24
C GLU A 144 -4.02 -6.06 7.02
N ALA A 145 -4.60 -6.70 8.05
CA ALA A 145 -5.99 -7.13 8.03
C ALA A 145 -6.86 -6.14 8.82
N TYR A 146 -7.58 -5.26 8.12
CA TYR A 146 -8.63 -4.41 8.69
C TYR A 146 -9.79 -4.35 7.68
N LEU A 147 -10.93 -4.98 8.02
CA LEU A 147 -12.10 -5.17 7.12
C LEU A 147 -11.81 -5.88 5.77
N GLY A 148 -10.59 -6.39 5.59
CA GLY A 148 -10.06 -7.04 4.39
C GLY A 148 -8.53 -7.03 4.42
N HIS A 149 -7.88 -7.67 3.45
CA HIS A 149 -6.42 -7.56 3.29
C HIS A 149 -6.11 -6.27 2.53
N ILE A 150 -5.51 -5.30 3.22
CA ILE A 150 -5.13 -4.00 2.68
C ILE A 150 -3.60 -3.95 2.65
N ASN A 151 -3.05 -3.28 1.64
CA ASN A 151 -1.62 -3.09 1.50
C ASN A 151 -1.22 -1.64 1.72
N GLN A 152 0.08 -1.40 1.93
CA GLN A 152 0.67 -0.07 2.09
C GLN A 152 0.06 0.78 3.23
N THR A 153 -0.44 0.13 4.28
CA THR A 153 -0.88 0.79 5.52
C THR A 153 0.09 0.48 6.66
N SER A 154 -0.08 1.16 7.79
CA SER A 154 0.59 0.83 9.06
C SER A 154 -0.50 0.81 10.12
N THR A 155 -0.51 -0.26 10.91
CA THR A 155 -1.42 -0.43 12.05
C THR A 155 -0.63 -0.22 13.32
N ILE A 156 -0.98 0.83 14.07
CA ILE A 156 -0.24 1.24 15.26
C ILE A 156 -1.10 1.00 16.50
N LEU A 157 -0.61 0.18 17.42
CA LEU A 157 -1.21 0.02 18.74
C LEU A 157 -0.55 0.99 19.72
N VAL A 158 -1.38 1.78 20.42
CA VAL A 158 -0.94 2.82 21.35
C VAL A 158 -1.36 2.44 22.76
N PHE A 159 -0.38 2.32 23.66
CA PHE A 159 -0.59 2.02 25.08
C PHE A 159 -0.72 3.32 25.89
N ARG A 160 -1.45 3.25 27.01
CA ARG A 160 -1.68 4.35 27.96
C ARG A 160 -0.89 4.11 29.24
#